data_AF-A0A1D7Y1N7-F1
#
_entry.id   AF-A0A1D7Y1N7-F1
#
_cell.length_a   1.000
_cell.length_b   1.000
_cell.length_c   1.000
_cell.angle_alpha   90.00
_cell.angle_beta   90.00
_cell.angle_gamma   90.00
#
_symmetry.space_group_name_H-M   'P 1'
#
loop_
_entity.id
_entity.type
_entity.pdbx_description
1 polymer ?
#
loop_
_entity_poly.entity_id
_entity_poly.type
_entity_poly.pdbx_seq_one_letter_code
_entity_poly.pdbx_strand_id
1 'polypeptide(L)'
;MKKLVSLLSVVLFMSCVVEEGIDGRDGGLIVSSAFEIVVDFNPSNNYEIVEPYGFDVFEYDVTLVYILWETDNGQDVWRLLPQSTIFVGGATLTYNFDFTQTDVKLFLEGTANFDNLSAVWTQDVVFRIVVVPADNVSNLSNPEMTDFDSSLFQKRD
;
A
#
# COMPACT_ATOMS: atom_id res chain seq x y z
N MET A 1 26.06 -68.79 -41.30
CA MET A 1 25.49 -69.28 -40.02
C MET A 1 26.07 -68.45 -38.89
N LYS A 2 25.20 -67.84 -38.06
CA LYS A 2 25.32 -67.37 -36.65
C LYS A 2 26.76 -67.36 -36.07
N LYS A 3 27.26 -66.30 -35.42
CA LYS A 3 26.83 -65.86 -34.08
C LYS A 3 27.07 -64.36 -33.81
N LEU A 4 26.06 -63.74 -33.19
CA LEU A 4 26.14 -62.50 -32.40
C LEU A 4 26.93 -62.73 -31.09
N VAL A 5 27.43 -61.64 -30.48
CA VAL A 5 27.56 -61.31 -29.03
C VAL A 5 28.67 -60.25 -28.91
N SER A 6 28.31 -58.97 -28.79
CA SER A 6 28.21 -58.20 -27.53
C SER A 6 29.56 -57.68 -27.05
N LEU A 7 29.72 -56.35 -27.05
CA LEU A 7 30.18 -55.63 -25.85
C LEU A 7 29.69 -54.17 -25.97
N LEU A 8 28.51 -53.96 -25.41
CA LEU A 8 27.92 -52.65 -25.15
C LEU A 8 28.73 -52.02 -24.00
N SER A 9 29.68 -51.15 -24.32
CA SER A 9 30.34 -50.31 -23.31
C SER A 9 29.36 -49.23 -22.87
N VAL A 10 28.64 -49.54 -21.80
CA VAL A 10 27.79 -48.62 -21.05
C VAL A 10 28.67 -47.49 -20.52
N VAL A 11 28.52 -46.30 -21.10
CA VAL A 11 29.03 -45.05 -20.53
C VAL A 11 28.10 -44.70 -19.38
N LEU A 12 28.51 -45.04 -18.16
CA LEU A 12 27.86 -44.56 -16.94
C LEU A 12 28.20 -43.08 -16.75
N PHE A 13 27.37 -42.21 -17.33
CA PHE A 13 27.30 -40.82 -16.87
C PHE A 13 26.70 -40.83 -15.47
N MET A 14 27.54 -40.67 -14.45
CA MET A 14 27.08 -40.22 -13.14
C MET A 14 26.58 -38.79 -13.31
N SER A 15 25.29 -38.62 -13.63
CA SER A 15 24.62 -37.35 -13.45
C SER A 15 24.53 -37.12 -11.94
N CYS A 16 25.39 -36.24 -11.42
CA CYS A 16 25.10 -35.57 -10.18
C CYS A 16 23.84 -34.73 -10.45
N VAL A 17 22.68 -35.29 -10.13
CA VAL A 17 21.46 -34.48 -10.00
C VAL A 17 21.66 -33.75 -8.69
N VAL A 18 22.24 -32.55 -8.76
CA VAL A 18 21.88 -31.54 -7.78
C VAL A 18 20.43 -31.27 -8.12
N GLU A 19 19.53 -31.86 -7.33
CA GLU A 19 18.17 -31.36 -7.28
C GLU A 19 18.35 -29.94 -6.74
N GLU A 20 18.46 -28.96 -7.64
CA GLU A 20 18.23 -27.58 -7.30
C GLU A 20 16.82 -27.61 -6.73
N GLY A 21 16.73 -27.68 -5.40
CA GLY A 21 15.51 -27.30 -4.71
C GLY A 21 15.14 -25.97 -5.34
N ILE A 22 13.92 -25.87 -5.86
CA ILE A 22 13.44 -24.62 -6.43
C ILE A 22 13.74 -23.59 -5.37
N ASP A 23 14.73 -22.72 -5.62
CA ASP A 23 15.06 -21.63 -4.73
C ASP A 23 13.72 -20.97 -4.44
N GLY A 24 13.31 -20.96 -3.17
CA GLY A 24 12.05 -20.34 -2.78
C GLY A 24 12.10 -18.96 -3.39
N ARG A 25 11.19 -18.67 -4.34
CA ARG A 25 11.21 -17.47 -5.17
C ARG A 25 11.68 -16.32 -4.29
N ASP A 26 12.86 -15.77 -4.57
CA ASP A 26 13.40 -14.66 -3.79
C ASP A 26 12.25 -13.71 -3.52
N GLY A 27 11.85 -13.58 -2.26
CA GLY A 27 10.75 -12.73 -1.84
C GLY A 27 11.11 -11.33 -2.32
N GLY A 28 10.54 -10.95 -3.47
CA GLY A 28 10.89 -9.69 -4.12
C GLY A 28 10.64 -8.56 -3.14
N LEU A 29 11.44 -7.50 -3.22
CA LEU A 29 11.30 -6.34 -2.35
C LEU A 29 9.83 -5.85 -2.32
N ILE A 30 9.16 -6.03 -1.19
CA ILE A 30 7.81 -5.50 -0.96
C ILE A 30 7.96 -4.05 -0.54
N VAL A 31 7.85 -3.12 -1.49
CA VAL A 31 7.76 -1.68 -1.22
C VAL A 31 6.30 -1.28 -1.23
N SER A 32 5.84 -0.56 -0.20
CA SER A 32 4.53 0.07 -0.22
C SER A 32 4.43 1.11 -1.34
N SER A 33 3.39 1.02 -2.15
CA SER A 33 3.05 2.04 -3.12
C SER A 33 2.42 3.24 -2.40
N ALA A 34 2.93 4.44 -2.66
CA ALA A 34 2.39 5.68 -2.11
C ALA A 34 2.33 6.78 -3.16
N PHE A 35 1.30 7.61 -3.07
CA PHE A 35 1.13 8.78 -3.93
C PHE A 35 0.47 9.92 -3.14
N GLU A 36 0.58 11.13 -3.68
CA GLU A 36 -0.01 12.34 -3.12
C GLU A 36 -1.01 12.94 -4.11
N ILE A 37 -2.10 13.48 -3.58
CA ILE A 37 -3.08 14.24 -4.35
C ILE A 37 -3.39 15.56 -3.66
N VAL A 38 -3.71 16.55 -4.48
CA VAL A 38 -4.21 17.87 -4.04
C VAL A 38 -5.67 17.95 -4.46
N VAL A 39 -6.56 18.29 -3.52
CA VAL A 39 -8.00 18.27 -3.77
C VAL A 39 -8.70 19.51 -3.25
N ASP A 40 -9.80 19.82 -3.91
CA ASP A 40 -10.73 20.88 -3.53
C ASP A 40 -12.08 20.26 -3.16
N PHE A 41 -12.48 20.33 -1.89
CA PHE A 41 -13.82 19.98 -1.45
C PHE A 41 -14.79 21.13 -1.72
N ASN A 42 -15.89 20.87 -2.41
CA ASN A 42 -16.83 21.92 -2.78
C ASN A 42 -18.25 21.36 -3.03
N PRO A 43 -19.27 22.21 -3.17
CA PRO A 43 -20.65 21.73 -3.38
C PRO A 43 -20.82 20.87 -4.64
N SER A 44 -19.97 21.02 -5.66
CA SER A 44 -20.12 20.28 -6.93
C SER A 44 -19.68 18.82 -6.83
N ASN A 45 -18.77 18.49 -5.90
CA ASN A 45 -18.37 17.12 -5.60
C ASN A 45 -19.00 16.58 -4.31
N ASN A 46 -19.99 17.29 -3.76
CA ASN A 46 -20.63 16.96 -2.48
C ASN A 46 -19.63 16.82 -1.32
N TYR A 47 -18.48 17.51 -1.38
CA TYR A 47 -17.41 17.37 -0.40
C TYR A 47 -16.83 15.96 -0.29
N GLU A 48 -16.85 15.20 -1.40
CA GLU A 48 -16.27 13.88 -1.56
C GLU A 48 -15.32 13.83 -2.77
N ILE A 49 -14.23 13.08 -2.66
CA ILE A 49 -13.27 12.81 -3.74
C ILE A 49 -13.09 11.30 -3.82
N VAL A 50 -13.23 10.72 -5.00
CA VAL A 50 -12.92 9.30 -5.26
C VAL A 50 -11.70 9.25 -6.18
N GLU A 51 -10.62 8.66 -5.69
CA GLU A 51 -9.35 8.56 -6.41
C GLU A 51 -9.00 7.08 -6.65
N PRO A 52 -8.91 6.62 -7.91
CA PRO A 52 -8.45 5.27 -8.22
C PRO A 52 -6.95 5.14 -7.94
N TYR A 53 -6.49 3.98 -7.47
CA TYR A 53 -5.06 3.78 -7.16
C TYR A 53 -4.15 3.88 -8.38
N GLY A 54 -4.63 3.44 -9.54
CA GLY A 54 -3.80 3.34 -10.76
C GLY A 54 -2.76 2.21 -10.74
N PHE A 55 -2.81 1.33 -9.73
CA PHE A 55 -2.00 0.11 -9.60
C PHE A 55 -2.82 -1.00 -8.91
N ASP A 56 -2.30 -2.23 -8.94
CA ASP A 56 -2.95 -3.39 -8.35
C ASP A 56 -2.86 -3.32 -6.81
N VAL A 57 -4.01 -3.44 -6.15
CA VAL A 57 -4.14 -3.58 -4.70
C VAL A 57 -4.79 -4.94 -4.43
N PHE A 58 -4.26 -5.69 -3.47
CA PHE A 58 -4.73 -7.04 -3.15
C PHE A 58 -5.75 -7.04 -2.00
N GLU A 59 -6.46 -8.16 -1.84
CA GLU A 59 -7.61 -8.29 -0.92
C GLU A 59 -7.27 -7.96 0.55
N TYR A 60 -6.05 -8.26 0.98
CA TYR A 60 -5.62 -8.05 2.36
C TYR A 60 -4.80 -6.79 2.56
N ASP A 61 -4.43 -6.10 1.48
CA ASP A 61 -3.73 -4.83 1.54
C ASP A 61 -4.58 -3.79 2.27
N VAL A 62 -3.91 -2.90 3.00
CA VAL A 62 -4.59 -1.86 3.77
C VAL A 62 -4.14 -0.48 3.31
N THR A 63 -5.11 0.43 3.19
CA THR A 63 -4.85 1.81 2.79
C THR A 63 -4.77 2.71 4.02
N LEU A 64 -3.66 3.44 4.13
CA LEU A 64 -3.46 4.51 5.11
C LEU A 64 -3.51 5.85 4.39
N VAL A 65 -4.32 6.78 4.91
CA VAL A 65 -4.40 8.14 4.38
C VAL A 65 -3.90 9.13 5.43
N TYR A 66 -2.94 9.95 5.02
CA TYR A 66 -2.42 11.06 5.80
C TYR A 66 -2.84 12.38 5.17
N ILE A 67 -3.13 13.37 5.99
CA ILE A 67 -3.33 14.77 5.58
C ILE A 67 -2.10 15.59 5.92
N LEU A 68 -1.66 16.46 5.00
CA LEU A 68 -0.67 17.48 5.30
C LEU A 68 -1.32 18.51 6.22
N TRP A 69 -0.88 18.56 7.47
CA TRP A 69 -1.52 19.39 8.48
C TRP A 69 -0.90 20.78 8.58
N GLU A 70 0.42 20.84 8.52
CA GLU A 70 1.19 22.07 8.62
C GLU A 70 2.61 21.84 8.09
N THR A 71 3.37 22.93 7.99
CA THR A 71 4.80 22.91 7.70
C THR A 71 5.52 23.57 8.87
N ASP A 72 6.46 22.86 9.49
CA ASP A 72 7.30 23.36 10.58
C ASP A 72 8.74 23.53 10.08
N ASN A 73 9.25 24.76 10.04
CA ASN A 73 10.59 25.10 9.54
C ASN A 73 10.90 24.54 8.13
N GLY A 74 9.89 24.49 7.25
CA GLY A 74 10.02 23.95 5.89
C GLY A 74 9.86 22.43 5.79
N GLN A 75 9.59 21.75 6.91
CA GLN A 75 9.31 20.32 6.95
C GLN A 75 7.81 20.06 7.06
N ASP A 76 7.29 19.23 6.15
CA ASP A 76 5.89 18.82 6.16
C ASP A 76 5.56 17.93 7.37
N VAL A 77 4.45 18.25 8.03
CA VAL A 77 3.90 17.51 9.17
C VAL A 77 2.62 16.81 8.74
N TRP A 78 2.67 15.48 8.76
CA TRP A 78 1.58 14.61 8.30
C TRP A 78 0.81 14.03 9.49
N ARG A 79 -0.52 13.95 9.38
CA ARG A 79 -1.38 13.30 10.37
C ARG A 79 -2.22 12.22 9.73
N LEU A 80 -2.29 11.05 10.35
CA LEU A 80 -3.14 9.94 9.90
C LEU A 80 -4.61 10.32 10.09
N LEU A 81 -5.46 10.01 9.11
CA LEU A 81 -6.91 10.22 9.21
C LEU A 81 -7.59 9.18 10.13
N PRO A 82 -8.74 9.52 10.75
CA PRO A 82 -9.47 10.79 10.63
C PRO A 82 -8.83 11.94 11.42
N GLN A 83 -9.10 13.18 11.01
CA GLN A 83 -8.71 14.40 11.74
C GLN A 83 -9.90 15.34 11.90
N SER A 84 -10.20 15.72 13.15
CA SER A 84 -11.36 16.56 13.49
C SER A 84 -10.96 17.90 14.06
N THR A 85 -11.75 18.93 13.74
CA THR A 85 -11.69 20.28 14.33
C THR A 85 -13.06 20.66 14.87
N ILE A 86 -13.06 21.35 16.00
CA ILE A 86 -14.27 21.93 16.62
C ILE A 86 -14.17 23.44 16.51
N PHE A 87 -15.16 24.07 15.87
CA PHE A 87 -15.23 25.52 15.73
C PHE A 87 -15.88 26.18 16.94
N VAL A 88 -15.73 27.51 17.01
CA VAL A 88 -16.49 28.34 17.96
C VAL A 88 -17.99 28.08 17.74
N GLY A 89 -18.70 27.73 18.80
CA GLY A 89 -20.11 27.33 18.74
C GLY A 89 -20.36 25.81 18.69
N GLY A 90 -19.31 24.99 18.64
CA GLY A 90 -19.40 23.53 18.77
C GLY A 90 -19.65 22.76 17.48
N ALA A 91 -19.74 23.46 16.34
CA ALA A 91 -19.79 22.83 15.03
C ALA A 91 -18.49 22.06 14.75
N THR A 92 -18.59 20.93 14.06
CA THR A 92 -17.46 20.03 13.80
C THR A 92 -17.18 19.88 12.31
N LEU A 93 -15.90 19.73 11.98
CA LEU A 93 -15.40 19.29 10.67
C LEU A 93 -14.45 18.13 10.91
N THR A 94 -14.62 17.05 10.18
CA THR A 94 -13.73 15.88 10.18
C THR A 94 -13.37 15.53 8.75
N TYR A 95 -12.07 15.41 8.48
CA TYR A 95 -11.56 14.76 7.28
C TYR A 95 -11.53 13.26 7.55
N ASN A 96 -12.17 12.47 6.69
CA ASN A 96 -12.24 11.03 6.82
C ASN A 96 -12.08 10.35 5.47
N PHE A 97 -11.90 9.03 5.50
CA PHE A 97 -11.78 8.23 4.29
C PHE A 97 -12.39 6.84 4.47
N ASP A 98 -12.77 6.25 3.35
CA ASP A 98 -12.91 4.80 3.20
C ASP A 98 -12.15 4.35 1.96
N PHE A 99 -11.97 3.05 1.82
CA PHE A 99 -11.24 2.51 0.68
C PHE A 99 -11.81 1.18 0.25
N THR A 100 -11.61 0.88 -1.03
CA THR A 100 -11.87 -0.40 -1.65
C THR A 100 -10.57 -0.96 -2.21
N GLN A 101 -10.65 -2.08 -2.94
CA GLN A 101 -9.53 -2.60 -3.70
C GLN A 101 -9.18 -1.72 -4.92
N THR A 102 -10.09 -0.85 -5.37
CA THR A 102 -9.91 -0.09 -6.62
C THR A 102 -9.62 1.39 -6.40
N ASP A 103 -10.07 1.93 -5.28
CA ASP A 103 -10.03 3.36 -5.00
C ASP A 103 -9.98 3.67 -3.51
N VAL A 104 -9.64 4.92 -3.23
CA VAL A 104 -9.80 5.57 -1.94
C VAL A 104 -10.79 6.72 -2.10
N LYS A 105 -11.73 6.85 -1.16
CA LYS A 105 -12.65 7.97 -1.10
C LYS A 105 -12.34 8.83 0.11
N LEU A 106 -12.10 10.11 -0.14
CA LEU A 106 -11.88 11.14 0.88
C LEU A 106 -13.15 11.97 1.01
N PHE A 107 -13.56 12.29 2.23
CA PHE A 107 -14.78 13.07 2.43
C PHE A 107 -14.74 13.91 3.70
N LEU A 108 -15.54 14.98 3.70
CA LEU A 108 -15.80 15.79 4.89
C LEU A 108 -17.06 15.30 5.59
N GLU A 109 -17.00 15.16 6.91
CA GLU A 109 -18.15 14.85 7.76
C GLU A 109 -18.19 15.77 8.98
N GLY A 110 -19.36 15.93 9.60
CA GLY A 110 -19.53 16.78 10.77
C GLY A 110 -20.82 17.59 10.75
N THR A 111 -20.85 18.62 11.58
CA THR A 111 -22.03 19.48 11.80
C THR A 111 -21.84 20.92 11.29
N ALA A 112 -20.63 21.27 10.87
CA ALA A 112 -20.36 22.57 10.24
C ALA A 112 -21.09 22.69 8.89
N ASN A 113 -21.49 23.91 8.55
CA ASN A 113 -21.95 24.21 7.20
C ASN A 113 -20.72 24.37 6.29
N PHE A 114 -20.45 23.37 5.46
CA PHE A 114 -19.28 23.34 4.59
C PHE A 114 -19.27 24.44 3.53
N ASP A 115 -20.43 24.93 3.09
CA ASP A 115 -20.55 26.02 2.12
C ASP A 115 -20.01 27.36 2.68
N ASN A 116 -19.90 27.47 4.00
CA ASN A 116 -19.46 28.67 4.70
C ASN A 116 -18.05 28.55 5.31
N LEU A 117 -17.33 27.45 5.04
CA LEU A 117 -15.97 27.29 5.51
C LEU A 117 -15.00 28.19 4.71
N SER A 118 -13.97 28.71 5.38
CA SER A 118 -12.85 29.37 4.72
C SER A 118 -12.11 28.39 3.81
N ALA A 119 -11.53 28.89 2.72
CA ALA A 119 -10.79 28.10 1.73
C ALA A 119 -9.66 27.27 2.36
N VAL A 120 -9.07 27.70 3.48
CA VAL A 120 -8.03 26.95 4.21
C VAL A 120 -8.48 25.53 4.64
N TRP A 121 -9.79 25.30 4.77
CA TRP A 121 -10.34 24.00 5.15
C TRP A 121 -10.74 23.14 3.95
N THR A 122 -10.91 23.72 2.77
CA THR A 122 -11.57 23.05 1.66
C THR A 122 -10.81 23.10 0.34
N GLN A 123 -9.83 23.98 0.19
CA GLN A 123 -9.07 24.14 -1.06
C GLN A 123 -7.61 23.76 -0.85
N ASP A 124 -6.99 23.25 -1.92
CA ASP A 124 -5.59 22.84 -1.96
C ASP A 124 -5.20 21.87 -0.82
N VAL A 125 -6.12 21.00 -0.41
CA VAL A 125 -5.89 20.05 0.68
C VAL A 125 -5.05 18.90 0.14
N VAL A 126 -3.90 18.64 0.77
CA VAL A 126 -2.95 17.62 0.33
C VAL A 126 -3.12 16.34 1.15
N PHE A 127 -3.30 15.23 0.46
CA PHE A 127 -3.34 13.90 1.06
C PHE A 127 -2.20 13.04 0.54
N ARG A 128 -1.61 12.23 1.42
CA ARG A 128 -0.69 11.15 1.09
C ARG A 128 -1.37 9.82 1.36
N ILE A 129 -1.47 9.01 0.32
CA ILE A 129 -2.11 7.69 0.35
C ILE A 129 -1.01 6.65 0.27
N VAL A 130 -1.03 5.69 1.19
CA VAL A 130 -0.06 4.58 1.27
C VAL A 130 -0.83 3.28 1.29
N VAL A 131 -0.57 2.40 0.33
CA VAL A 131 -1.07 1.03 0.34
C VAL A 131 0.00 0.15 0.97
N VAL A 132 -0.33 -0.45 2.10
CA VAL A 132 0.54 -1.36 2.84
C VAL A 132 0.20 -2.78 2.42
N PRO A 133 1.12 -3.48 1.74
CA PRO A 133 0.90 -4.88 1.37
C PRO A 133 0.71 -5.74 2.61
N ALA A 134 -0.26 -6.65 2.58
CA ALA A 134 -0.48 -7.58 3.67
C ALA A 134 -1.02 -8.92 3.17
N ASP A 135 -0.63 -9.98 3.87
CA ASP A 135 -1.07 -11.35 3.60
C ASP A 135 -1.99 -11.87 4.70
N ASN A 136 -2.95 -12.71 4.33
CA ASN A 136 -3.81 -13.39 5.29
C ASN A 136 -3.12 -14.61 5.90
N VAL A 137 -2.81 -14.51 7.20
CA VAL A 137 -2.16 -15.60 7.97
C VAL A 137 -3.13 -16.41 8.84
N SER A 138 -4.45 -16.19 8.73
CA SER A 138 -5.47 -16.77 9.63
C SER A 138 -5.51 -18.30 9.68
N ASN A 139 -4.94 -18.99 8.69
CA ASN A 139 -4.88 -20.46 8.62
C ASN A 139 -3.45 -21.03 8.71
N LEU A 140 -2.46 -20.21 9.07
CA LEU A 140 -1.07 -20.67 9.23
C LEU A 140 -0.84 -21.11 10.67
N SER A 141 -0.43 -22.37 10.86
CA SER A 141 -0.08 -22.93 12.17
C SER A 141 1.31 -22.51 12.66
N ASN A 142 2.15 -21.99 11.75
CA ASN A 142 3.46 -21.43 12.04
C ASN A 142 3.86 -20.47 10.88
N PRO A 143 3.45 -19.19 10.89
CA PRO A 143 3.85 -18.25 9.84
C PRO A 143 5.37 -18.05 9.92
N GLU A 144 6.11 -18.57 8.95
CA GLU A 144 7.52 -18.23 8.79
C GLU A 144 7.59 -16.89 8.06
N MET A 145 8.18 -15.87 8.69
CA MET A 145 8.53 -14.61 8.01
C MET A 145 9.80 -14.87 7.18
N THR A 146 9.66 -15.50 6.03
CA THR A 146 10.77 -15.78 5.10
C THR A 146 11.19 -14.55 4.31
N ASP A 147 10.30 -13.55 4.21
CA ASP A 147 10.43 -12.46 3.24
C ASP A 147 10.93 -11.14 3.87
N PHE A 148 11.29 -11.16 5.16
CA PHE A 148 11.85 -9.98 5.85
C PHE A 148 13.39 -9.97 5.74
N ASP A 149 13.93 -9.45 4.64
CA ASP A 149 15.36 -9.20 4.51
C ASP A 149 15.72 -7.77 4.93
N SER A 150 16.28 -7.65 6.14
CA SER A 150 16.76 -6.37 6.68
C SER A 150 17.91 -5.72 5.89
N SER A 151 18.56 -6.45 4.98
CA SER A 151 19.63 -5.93 4.12
C SER A 151 19.11 -5.11 2.94
N LEU A 152 17.82 -5.22 2.64
CA LEU A 152 17.15 -4.49 1.55
C LEU A 152 16.63 -3.12 1.97
N PHE A 153 16.76 -2.73 3.23
CA PHE A 153 16.58 -1.34 3.64
C PHE A 153 17.70 -0.50 3.02
N GLN A 154 17.45 0.02 1.82
CA GLN A 154 18.30 1.03 1.22
C GLN A 154 18.32 2.22 2.18
N LYS A 155 19.52 2.56 2.68
CA LYS A 155 19.70 3.73 3.54
C LYS A 155 19.13 4.93 2.80
N ARG A 156 18.01 5.46 3.30
CA ARG A 156 17.42 6.70 2.78
C ARG A 156 18.38 7.81 3.22
N ASP A 157 19.11 8.37 2.25
CA ASP A 157 20.00 9.52 2.44
C ASP A 157 19.19 10.78 2.84
#